data_AF-A0A4V5N988-F1
#
_entry.id   AF-A0A4V5N988-F1
#
_cell.length_a   1.000
_cell.length_b   1.000
_cell.length_c   1.000
_cell.angle_alpha   90.00
_cell.angle_beta   90.00
_cell.angle_gamma   90.00
#
_symmetry.space_group_name_H-M   'P 1'
#
loop_
_entity.id
_entity.type
_entity.pdbx_description
1 polymer ?
#
loop_
_entity_poly.entity_id
_entity_poly.type
_entity_poly.pdbx_seq_one_letter_code
_entity_poly.pdbx_strand_id
1 'polypeptide(L)'
;MDDSDNTANDPIKERAGYGDQLRGRPSANVRLPQNVEISMVELATWFPSSFVVPTPILRAVRNGFTREDLAEMQLRPVNRFDEGEMVTAINRIQQQISKAGKLEDPSKSGRWHTAAYVRRAGRQHDMTTNGWKQKREYDGKDAQWTDMMLVEIAHSVPRQNWPTGDDRLLVIACIEYAVANPGLELSTLEWSEIIQSQFGSFVLPAAPTVVNSNRDTAAHDRLFP
;
A
#
# COMPACT_ATOMS: atom_id res chain seq x y z
N MET A 1 -35.26 38.37 -35.15
CA MET A 1 -33.83 38.20 -35.49
C MET A 1 -33.08 38.85 -34.35
N ASP A 2 -32.23 38.05 -33.71
CA ASP A 2 -31.45 38.30 -32.48
C ASP A 2 -32.29 38.67 -31.23
N ASP A 3 -32.01 38.18 -30.02
CA ASP A 3 -30.75 37.73 -29.45
C ASP A 3 -30.97 36.71 -28.31
N SER A 4 -29.90 35.96 -28.05
CA SER A 4 -29.62 35.02 -26.95
C SER A 4 -30.23 35.32 -25.55
N ASP A 5 -30.57 34.27 -24.79
CA ASP A 5 -29.81 34.03 -23.55
C ASP A 5 -29.80 32.56 -23.11
N ASN A 6 -28.60 32.16 -22.73
CA ASN A 6 -28.09 30.82 -22.53
C ASN A 6 -27.84 30.65 -21.03
N THR A 7 -28.81 30.13 -20.27
CA THR A 7 -28.60 29.84 -18.85
C THR A 7 -28.24 28.38 -18.62
N ALA A 8 -26.93 28.18 -18.53
CA ALA A 8 -26.26 27.30 -17.58
C ALA A 8 -26.55 25.79 -17.68
N ASN A 9 -25.79 25.14 -18.57
CA ASN A 9 -25.22 23.83 -18.25
C ASN A 9 -24.27 24.01 -17.06
N ASP A 10 -24.76 23.77 -15.85
CA ASP A 10 -23.91 23.54 -14.69
C ASP A 10 -23.30 22.13 -14.87
N PRO A 11 -21.97 21.98 -15.07
CA PRO A 11 -21.38 20.66 -15.09
C PRO A 11 -21.44 20.14 -13.66
N ILE A 12 -22.23 19.08 -13.48
CA ILE A 12 -22.23 18.22 -12.29
C ILE A 12 -20.76 17.92 -11.99
N LYS A 13 -20.19 18.60 -10.99
CA LYS A 13 -18.98 18.14 -10.32
C LYS A 13 -19.37 16.83 -9.65
N GLU A 14 -19.16 15.73 -10.36
CA GLU A 14 -19.12 14.40 -9.78
C GLU A 14 -18.20 14.49 -8.56
N ARG A 15 -18.79 14.50 -7.38
CA ARG A 15 -18.05 14.34 -6.14
C ARG A 15 -17.39 12.98 -6.25
N ALA A 16 -16.07 12.96 -6.49
CA ALA A 16 -15.26 11.76 -6.39
C ALA A 16 -15.68 11.01 -5.12
N GLY A 17 -16.25 9.81 -5.31
CA GLY A 17 -16.76 8.99 -4.23
C GLY A 17 -15.62 8.61 -3.30
N TYR A 18 -15.92 8.49 -2.01
CA TYR A 18 -14.97 7.98 -1.04
C TYR A 18 -14.46 6.60 -1.46
N GLY A 19 -13.21 6.51 -1.91
CA GLY A 19 -12.59 5.29 -2.43
C GLY A 19 -12.27 5.31 -3.94
N ASP A 20 -12.71 6.31 -4.70
CA ASP A 20 -12.43 6.40 -6.15
C ASP A 20 -10.93 6.45 -6.47
N GLN A 21 -10.11 6.93 -5.53
CA GLN A 21 -8.66 6.98 -5.61
C GLN A 21 -8.00 5.60 -5.71
N LEU A 22 -8.71 4.56 -5.24
CA LEU A 22 -8.25 3.18 -5.26
C LEU A 22 -8.96 2.35 -6.35
N ARG A 23 -9.75 2.99 -7.22
CA ARG A 23 -10.42 2.29 -8.32
C ARG A 23 -9.38 1.67 -9.26
N GLY A 24 -9.59 0.42 -9.65
CA GLY A 24 -8.65 -0.34 -10.49
C GLY A 24 -7.40 -0.83 -9.74
N ARG A 25 -7.32 -0.65 -8.43
CA ARG A 25 -6.22 -1.12 -7.58
C ARG A 25 -6.64 -2.43 -6.89
N PRO A 26 -5.68 -3.30 -6.53
CA PRO A 26 -5.96 -4.50 -5.75
C PRO A 26 -6.79 -4.19 -4.49
N SER A 27 -7.80 -5.01 -4.23
CA SER A 27 -8.60 -4.92 -3.00
C SER A 27 -7.76 -5.32 -1.78
N ALA A 28 -8.24 -4.96 -0.58
CA ALA A 28 -7.52 -5.20 0.67
C ALA A 28 -7.29 -6.68 1.01
N ASN A 29 -8.04 -7.57 0.34
CA ASN A 29 -7.99 -9.01 0.54
C ASN A 29 -7.30 -9.78 -0.60
N VAL A 30 -6.66 -9.10 -1.55
CA VAL A 30 -5.79 -9.77 -2.54
C VAL A 30 -4.60 -10.39 -1.82
N ARG A 31 -4.26 -11.63 -2.17
CA ARG A 31 -3.16 -12.37 -1.55
C ARG A 31 -1.80 -11.76 -1.90
N LEU A 32 -1.01 -11.50 -0.88
CA LEU A 32 0.37 -11.03 -1.00
C LEU A 32 1.37 -12.19 -0.83
N PRO A 33 2.59 -12.07 -1.37
CA PRO A 33 3.59 -13.14 -1.31
C PRO A 33 4.02 -13.39 0.13
N GLN A 34 3.96 -14.67 0.52
CA GLN A 34 4.32 -15.14 1.86
C GLN A 34 5.83 -15.36 1.99
N ASN A 35 6.35 -15.31 3.21
CA ASN A 35 7.76 -15.54 3.52
C ASN A 35 8.78 -14.63 2.80
N VAL A 36 8.33 -13.49 2.28
CA VAL A 36 9.20 -12.48 1.69
C VAL A 36 8.96 -11.12 2.32
N GLU A 37 10.01 -10.31 2.36
CA GLU A 37 9.92 -8.91 2.75
C GLU A 37 9.24 -8.11 1.64
N ILE A 38 8.33 -7.23 2.03
CA ILE A 38 7.69 -6.26 1.14
C ILE A 38 8.05 -4.87 1.66
N SER A 39 8.53 -3.98 0.79
CA SER A 39 8.85 -2.59 1.21
C SER A 39 7.57 -1.78 1.38
N MET A 40 7.62 -0.71 2.19
CA MET A 40 6.50 0.22 2.26
C MET A 40 6.19 0.87 0.89
N VAL A 41 7.22 1.08 0.08
CA VAL A 41 7.09 1.64 -1.28
C VAL A 41 6.37 0.68 -2.22
N GLU A 42 6.76 -0.59 -2.26
CA GLU A 42 6.04 -1.60 -3.06
C GLU A 42 4.59 -1.73 -2.60
N LEU A 43 4.36 -1.73 -1.28
CA LEU A 43 3.02 -1.88 -0.74
C LEU A 43 2.11 -0.69 -1.09
N ALA A 44 2.59 0.54 -0.93
CA ALA A 44 1.84 1.74 -1.30
C ALA A 44 1.63 1.85 -2.82
N THR A 45 2.62 1.40 -3.60
CA THR A 45 2.58 1.47 -5.07
C THR A 45 1.71 0.40 -5.70
N TRP A 46 1.56 -0.78 -5.10
CA TRP A 46 0.82 -1.88 -5.73
C TRP A 46 -0.45 -2.26 -4.98
N PHE A 47 -0.43 -2.19 -3.65
CA PHE A 47 -1.51 -2.68 -2.80
C PHE A 47 -1.96 -1.62 -1.78
N PRO A 48 -2.34 -0.41 -2.20
CA PRO A 48 -2.73 0.67 -1.28
C PRO A 48 -3.95 0.31 -0.41
N SER A 49 -4.81 -0.60 -0.88
CA SER A 49 -5.95 -1.09 -0.09
C SER A 49 -5.52 -1.94 1.11
N SER A 50 -4.31 -2.51 1.10
CA SER A 50 -3.80 -3.34 2.19
C SER A 50 -3.66 -2.59 3.51
N PHE A 51 -3.57 -1.25 3.51
CA PHE A 51 -3.52 -0.43 4.72
C PHE A 51 -4.81 -0.49 5.56
N VAL A 52 -5.87 -1.13 5.08
CA VAL A 52 -7.04 -1.51 5.91
C VAL A 52 -6.70 -2.64 6.88
N VAL A 53 -5.74 -3.50 6.54
CA VAL A 53 -5.15 -4.50 7.45
C VAL A 53 -4.31 -3.74 8.50
N PRO A 54 -4.45 -4.03 9.80
CA PRO A 54 -3.76 -3.26 10.84
C PRO A 54 -2.24 -3.30 10.71
N THR A 55 -1.70 -4.47 10.43
CA THR A 55 -0.28 -4.76 10.40
C THR A 55 0.55 -3.83 9.48
N PRO A 56 0.23 -3.65 8.19
CA PRO A 56 0.98 -2.74 7.32
C PRO A 56 0.87 -1.26 7.69
N ILE A 57 -0.30 -0.76 8.09
CA ILE A 57 -0.45 0.67 8.43
C ILE A 57 0.25 1.02 9.75
N LEU A 58 0.27 0.09 10.70
CA LEU A 58 0.97 0.27 11.97
C LEU A 58 2.50 0.18 11.78
N ARG A 59 2.99 -0.68 10.88
CA ARG A 59 4.40 -0.69 10.47
C ARG A 59 4.83 0.67 9.91
N ALA A 60 4.04 1.24 9.01
CA ALA A 60 4.35 2.54 8.40
C ALA A 60 4.55 3.64 9.46
N VAL A 61 3.59 3.81 10.38
CA VAL A 61 3.70 4.84 11.42
C VAL A 61 4.81 4.55 12.43
N ARG A 62 5.14 3.28 12.70
CA ARG A 62 6.29 2.89 13.54
C ARG A 62 7.63 3.26 12.91
N ASN A 63 7.68 3.32 11.59
CA ASN A 63 8.88 3.60 10.81
C ASN A 63 8.96 5.03 10.28
N GLY A 64 8.15 5.94 10.82
CA GLY A 64 8.29 7.39 10.59
C GLY A 64 7.32 7.99 9.59
N PHE A 65 6.70 7.18 8.73
CA PHE A 65 5.78 7.69 7.71
C PHE A 65 4.57 8.39 8.35
N THR A 66 4.32 9.62 7.91
CA THR A 66 3.11 10.36 8.19
C THR A 66 1.97 9.91 7.26
N ARG A 67 0.76 10.38 7.55
CA ARG A 67 -0.41 10.10 6.69
C ARG A 67 -0.30 10.88 5.36
N GLU A 68 0.38 12.02 5.38
CA GLU A 68 0.71 12.81 4.20
C GLU A 68 1.69 12.04 3.31
N ASP A 69 2.77 11.50 3.87
CA ASP A 69 3.76 10.69 3.12
C ASP A 69 3.11 9.47 2.48
N LEU A 70 2.28 8.74 3.25
CA LEU A 70 1.56 7.58 2.74
C LEU A 70 0.54 7.95 1.66
N ALA A 71 -0.11 9.11 1.76
CA ALA A 71 -1.02 9.58 0.73
C ALA A 71 -0.25 9.88 -0.56
N GLU A 72 0.88 10.57 -0.45
CA GLU A 72 1.77 10.87 -1.58
C GLU A 72 2.26 9.59 -2.26
N MET A 73 2.74 8.62 -1.49
CA MET A 73 3.21 7.32 -2.00
C MET A 73 2.11 6.53 -2.73
N GLN A 74 0.84 6.69 -2.36
CA GLN A 74 -0.28 6.00 -3.01
C GLN A 74 -0.76 6.71 -4.28
N LEU A 75 -0.66 8.04 -4.33
CA LEU A 75 -1.22 8.87 -5.41
C LEU A 75 -0.20 9.19 -6.51
N ARG A 76 1.06 9.40 -6.16
CA ARG A 76 2.13 9.74 -7.12
C ARG A 76 2.29 8.67 -8.20
N PRO A 77 2.33 7.35 -7.89
CA PRO A 77 2.52 6.34 -8.93
C PRO A 77 1.41 6.31 -9.98
N VAL A 78 0.20 6.77 -9.64
CA VAL A 78 -0.97 6.77 -10.55
C VAL A 78 -1.28 8.16 -11.11
N ASN A 79 -0.38 9.15 -10.94
CA ASN A 79 -0.54 10.52 -11.41
C ASN A 79 -1.83 11.21 -10.92
N ARG A 80 -2.31 10.86 -9.72
CA ARG A 80 -3.50 11.48 -9.09
C ARG A 80 -3.12 12.41 -7.94
N PHE A 81 -1.97 13.06 -8.06
CA PHE A 81 -1.44 13.94 -7.03
C PHE A 81 -1.96 15.37 -7.23
N ASP A 82 -3.26 15.56 -7.00
CA ASP A 82 -3.87 16.88 -6.85
C ASP A 82 -4.32 17.13 -5.40
N GLU A 83 -4.59 18.39 -5.06
CA GLU A 83 -4.90 18.79 -3.68
C GLU A 83 -6.15 18.11 -3.11
N GLY A 84 -7.19 17.95 -3.92
CA GLY A 84 -8.45 17.33 -3.49
C GLY A 84 -8.30 15.84 -3.23
N GLU A 85 -7.58 15.16 -4.11
CA GLU A 85 -7.20 13.77 -3.95
C GLU A 85 -6.30 13.58 -2.72
N MET A 86 -5.31 14.45 -2.52
CA MET A 86 -4.41 14.38 -1.37
C MET A 86 -5.18 14.45 -0.04
N VAL A 87 -6.08 15.43 0.10
CA VAL A 87 -6.93 15.57 1.31
C VAL A 87 -7.79 14.33 1.55
N THR A 88 -8.36 13.76 0.48
CA THR A 88 -9.18 12.55 0.58
C THR A 88 -8.35 11.34 1.04
N ALA A 89 -7.15 11.17 0.49
CA ALA A 89 -6.24 10.08 0.84
C ALA A 89 -5.73 10.21 2.28
N ILE A 90 -5.34 11.41 2.71
CA ILE A 90 -4.93 11.72 4.09
C ILE A 90 -6.04 11.32 5.08
N ASN A 91 -7.29 11.72 4.81
CA ASN A 91 -8.42 11.40 5.67
C ASN A 91 -8.69 9.89 5.73
N ARG A 92 -8.59 9.18 4.59
CA ARG A 92 -8.69 7.71 4.55
C ARG A 92 -7.61 7.06 5.42
N ILE A 93 -6.36 7.46 5.26
CA ILE A 93 -5.21 6.90 5.98
C ILE A 93 -5.33 7.18 7.49
N GLN A 94 -5.74 8.39 7.87
CA GLN A 94 -6.03 8.74 9.26
C GLN A 94 -7.07 7.81 9.90
N GLN A 95 -8.14 7.48 9.16
CA GLN A 95 -9.14 6.53 9.64
C GLN A 95 -8.60 5.10 9.72
N GLN A 96 -7.79 4.67 8.76
CA GLN A 96 -7.13 3.36 8.77
C GLN A 96 -6.22 3.21 10.00
N ILE A 97 -5.37 4.20 10.27
CA ILE A 97 -4.52 4.25 11.48
C ILE A 97 -5.36 4.15 12.74
N SER A 98 -6.43 4.95 12.86
CA SER A 98 -7.28 4.93 14.06
C SER A 98 -8.01 3.60 14.24
N LYS A 99 -8.45 2.94 13.16
CA LYS A 99 -9.13 1.64 13.22
C LYS A 99 -8.15 0.52 13.58
N ALA A 100 -6.98 0.50 12.94
CA ALA A 100 -5.91 -0.44 13.22
C ALA A 100 -5.47 -0.38 14.68
N GLY A 101 -5.22 0.82 15.19
CA GLY A 101 -4.80 1.01 16.57
C GLY A 101 -5.83 0.54 17.61
N LYS A 102 -7.13 0.68 17.33
CA LYS A 102 -8.19 0.15 18.19
C LYS A 102 -8.26 -1.38 18.19
N LEU A 103 -7.88 -2.03 17.08
CA LEU A 103 -7.84 -3.49 16.99
C LEU A 103 -6.63 -4.07 17.74
N GLU A 104 -5.51 -3.35 17.76
CA GLU A 104 -4.28 -3.79 18.42
C GLU A 104 -4.28 -3.49 19.93
N ASP A 105 -4.92 -2.41 20.38
CA ASP A 105 -5.06 -2.04 21.80
C ASP A 105 -6.55 -1.84 22.17
N PRO A 106 -7.37 -2.91 22.15
CA PRO A 106 -8.83 -2.82 22.37
C PRO A 106 -9.18 -2.39 23.80
N SER A 107 -8.24 -2.52 24.74
CA SER A 107 -8.42 -2.16 26.15
C SER A 107 -8.50 -0.65 26.39
N LYS A 108 -8.06 0.17 25.43
CA LYS A 108 -8.07 1.63 25.55
C LYS A 108 -9.35 2.21 24.95
N SER A 109 -10.29 2.53 25.82
CA SER A 109 -11.54 3.24 25.50
C SER A 109 -11.32 4.70 25.05
N GLY A 110 -10.10 5.21 25.15
CA GLY A 110 -9.71 6.58 24.76
C GLY A 110 -9.41 6.75 23.26
N ARG A 111 -9.11 8.00 22.88
CA ARG A 111 -8.64 8.34 21.53
C ARG A 111 -7.32 7.62 21.24
N TRP A 112 -7.18 7.07 20.03
CA TRP A 112 -5.90 6.50 19.58
C TRP A 112 -4.81 7.58 19.58
N HIS A 113 -3.65 7.25 20.16
CA HIS A 113 -2.49 8.14 20.25
C HIS A 113 -1.27 7.51 19.56
N THR A 114 -1.09 7.81 18.28
CA THR A 114 0.01 7.26 17.45
C THR A 114 1.38 7.46 18.09
N ALA A 115 1.70 8.65 18.59
CA ALA A 115 3.02 8.92 19.20
C ALA A 115 3.30 8.07 20.44
N ALA A 116 2.28 7.84 21.28
CA ALA A 116 2.42 6.98 22.46
C ALA A 116 2.57 5.50 22.07
N TYR A 117 1.84 5.07 21.03
CA TYR A 117 1.99 3.73 20.46
C TYR A 117 3.40 3.51 19.92
N VAL A 118 3.90 4.40 19.05
CA VAL A 118 5.24 4.29 18.43
C VAL A 118 6.33 4.26 19.50
N ARG A 119 6.24 5.10 20.54
CA ARG A 119 7.20 5.10 21.65
C ARG A 119 7.23 3.76 22.41
N ARG A 120 6.07 3.13 22.59
CA ARG A 120 5.94 1.85 23.31
C ARG A 120 6.34 0.66 22.45
N ALA A 121 5.88 0.61 21.21
CA ALA A 121 6.09 -0.50 20.29
C ALA A 121 7.50 -0.48 19.67
N GLY A 122 8.15 0.68 19.61
CA GLY A 122 9.42 0.86 18.93
C GLY A 122 9.30 0.76 17.40
N ARG A 123 10.44 0.82 16.71
CA ARG A 123 10.51 0.62 15.25
C ARG A 123 10.14 -0.82 14.90
N GLN A 124 9.61 -1.02 13.70
CA GLN A 124 9.30 -2.34 13.18
C GLN A 124 10.26 -2.70 12.07
N HIS A 125 11.09 -3.71 12.27
CA HIS A 125 11.95 -4.24 11.22
C HIS A 125 11.14 -5.03 10.18
N ASP A 126 11.81 -5.42 9.11
CA ASP A 126 11.20 -6.00 7.91
C ASP A 126 10.12 -7.05 8.21
N MET A 127 9.04 -7.01 7.45
CA MET A 127 7.81 -7.74 7.77
C MET A 127 7.33 -8.54 6.57
N THR A 128 6.99 -9.81 6.82
CA THR A 128 6.30 -10.68 5.87
C THR A 128 4.79 -10.64 6.09
N THR A 129 4.02 -11.14 5.12
CA THR A 129 2.55 -11.19 5.18
C THR A 129 2.00 -12.36 5.98
N ASN A 130 2.86 -13.26 6.47
CA ASN A 130 2.49 -14.51 7.16
C ASN A 130 1.53 -14.32 8.34
N GLY A 131 1.64 -13.19 9.05
CA GLY A 131 0.85 -12.90 10.25
C GLY A 131 -0.25 -11.86 10.05
N TRP A 132 -0.53 -11.46 8.80
CA TRP A 132 -1.50 -10.40 8.54
C TRP A 132 -2.92 -10.90 8.79
N LYS A 133 -3.69 -10.12 9.55
CA LYS A 133 -5.08 -10.42 9.90
C LYS A 133 -6.00 -9.33 9.40
N GLN A 134 -7.02 -9.68 8.65
CA GLN A 134 -8.13 -8.78 8.35
C GLN A 134 -8.99 -8.58 9.61
N LYS A 135 -9.76 -7.49 9.63
CA LYS A 135 -10.62 -7.14 10.78
C LYS A 135 -11.46 -8.31 11.31
N ARG A 136 -12.05 -9.12 10.42
CA ARG A 136 -12.92 -10.24 10.80
C ARG A 136 -12.19 -11.30 11.63
N GLU A 137 -10.90 -11.50 11.40
CA GLU A 137 -10.09 -12.48 12.13
C GLU A 137 -9.81 -12.03 13.57
N TYR A 138 -9.84 -10.72 13.86
CA TYR A 138 -9.83 -10.22 15.23
C TYR A 138 -11.13 -10.52 15.98
N ASP A 139 -12.24 -10.69 15.26
CA ASP A 139 -13.54 -11.10 15.80
C ASP A 139 -13.72 -12.63 15.80
N GLY A 140 -12.66 -13.41 15.56
CA GLY A 140 -12.69 -14.88 15.52
C GLY A 140 -13.39 -15.46 14.29
N LYS A 141 -13.55 -14.68 13.21
CA LYS A 141 -14.17 -15.12 11.96
C LYS A 141 -13.14 -15.25 10.85
N ASP A 142 -13.31 -16.24 9.99
CA ASP A 142 -12.44 -16.43 8.84
C ASP A 142 -12.54 -15.25 7.86
N ALA A 143 -11.38 -14.81 7.38
CA ALA A 143 -11.26 -13.87 6.29
C ALA A 143 -11.07 -14.60 4.95
N GLN A 144 -11.67 -14.04 3.90
CA GLN A 144 -11.48 -14.54 2.55
C GLN A 144 -10.38 -13.75 1.87
N TRP A 145 -9.30 -14.44 1.50
CA TRP A 145 -8.26 -13.92 0.62
C TRP A 145 -8.56 -14.31 -0.82
N THR A 146 -8.46 -13.36 -1.72
CA THR A 146 -8.74 -13.54 -3.16
C THR A 146 -7.47 -13.49 -3.96
N ASP A 147 -7.53 -14.07 -5.15
CA ASP A 147 -6.44 -14.02 -6.11
C ASP A 147 -6.69 -13.01 -7.22
N MET A 148 -5.61 -12.47 -7.76
CA MET A 148 -5.63 -11.48 -8.83
C MET A 148 -4.50 -11.77 -9.81
N MET A 149 -4.73 -11.51 -11.10
CA MET A 149 -3.69 -11.69 -12.11
C MET A 149 -2.56 -10.69 -11.90
N LEU A 150 -1.31 -11.13 -11.96
CA LEU A 150 -0.16 -10.25 -11.72
C LEU A 150 -0.06 -9.14 -12.79
N VAL A 151 -0.49 -9.45 -14.02
CA VAL A 151 -0.59 -8.46 -15.10
C VAL A 151 -1.67 -7.39 -14.84
N GLU A 152 -2.77 -7.74 -14.17
CA GLU A 152 -3.80 -6.77 -13.78
C GLU A 152 -3.29 -5.84 -12.67
N ILE A 153 -2.53 -6.38 -11.72
CA ILE A 153 -1.84 -5.58 -10.70
C ILE A 153 -0.88 -4.60 -11.41
N ALA A 154 -0.10 -5.09 -12.38
CA ALA A 154 0.83 -4.29 -13.17
C ALA A 154 0.16 -3.12 -13.90
N HIS A 155 -1.01 -3.37 -14.50
CA HIS A 155 -1.77 -2.35 -15.24
C HIS A 155 -2.31 -1.23 -14.34
N SER A 156 -2.34 -1.42 -13.03
CA SER A 156 -2.79 -0.40 -12.09
C SER A 156 -1.78 0.75 -11.88
N VAL A 157 -0.55 0.63 -12.39
CA VAL A 157 0.50 1.66 -12.31
C VAL A 157 1.20 1.81 -13.67
N PRO A 158 1.28 3.03 -14.25
CA PRO A 158 2.10 3.29 -15.43
C PRO A 158 3.55 2.80 -15.26
N ARG A 159 4.11 2.13 -16.27
CA ARG A 159 5.42 1.47 -16.20
C ARG A 159 6.57 2.39 -15.76
N GLN A 160 6.54 3.64 -16.19
CA GLN A 160 7.53 4.66 -15.83
C GLN A 160 7.53 5.03 -14.34
N ASN A 161 6.48 4.69 -13.61
CA ASN A 161 6.30 5.01 -12.19
C ASN A 161 6.55 3.80 -11.27
N TRP A 162 7.08 2.71 -11.79
CA TRP A 162 7.35 1.52 -10.99
C TRP A 162 8.55 1.77 -10.05
N PRO A 163 8.56 1.17 -8.83
CA PRO A 163 9.69 1.29 -7.91
C PRO A 163 11.02 0.85 -8.55
N THR A 164 12.11 1.56 -8.28
CA THR A 164 13.45 1.24 -8.80
C THR A 164 14.51 1.34 -7.70
N GLY A 165 15.76 0.94 -7.99
CA GLY A 165 16.85 1.02 -7.02
C GLY A 165 16.57 0.23 -5.74
N ASP A 166 16.80 0.83 -4.57
CA ASP A 166 16.63 0.13 -3.29
C ASP A 166 15.16 -0.11 -2.90
N ASP A 167 14.21 0.51 -3.59
CA ASP A 167 12.77 0.25 -3.39
C ASP A 167 12.28 -0.97 -4.18
N ARG A 168 13.13 -1.51 -5.08
CA ARG A 168 12.82 -2.67 -5.92
C ARG A 168 13.13 -3.97 -5.18
N LEU A 169 12.13 -4.62 -4.58
CA LEU A 169 12.27 -5.95 -3.96
C LEU A 169 11.60 -7.04 -4.82
N LEU A 170 11.16 -8.13 -4.17
CA LEU A 170 10.65 -9.32 -4.86
C LEU A 170 9.25 -9.12 -5.44
N VAL A 171 8.42 -8.25 -4.88
CA VAL A 171 7.05 -8.05 -5.37
C VAL A 171 7.09 -7.49 -6.78
N ILE A 172 7.83 -6.40 -6.99
CA ILE A 172 7.99 -5.83 -8.33
C ILE A 172 8.72 -6.78 -9.27
N ALA A 173 9.75 -7.51 -8.81
CA ALA A 173 10.45 -8.47 -9.66
C ALA A 173 9.50 -9.56 -10.20
N CYS A 174 8.58 -10.04 -9.37
CA CYS A 174 7.57 -11.02 -9.79
C CYS A 174 6.51 -10.40 -10.73
N ILE A 175 6.10 -9.15 -10.51
CA ILE A 175 5.19 -8.43 -11.41
C ILE A 175 5.86 -8.20 -12.78
N GLU A 176 7.13 -7.80 -12.81
CA GLU A 176 7.93 -7.67 -14.04
C GLU A 176 8.03 -8.99 -14.80
N TYR A 177 8.28 -10.09 -14.08
CA TYR A 177 8.31 -11.43 -14.67
C TYR A 177 6.97 -11.80 -15.32
N ALA A 178 5.85 -11.55 -14.65
CA ALA A 178 4.53 -11.83 -15.21
C ALA A 178 4.22 -10.98 -16.45
N VAL A 179 4.58 -9.70 -16.44
CA VAL A 179 4.42 -8.83 -17.63
C VAL A 179 5.31 -9.26 -18.79
N ALA A 180 6.51 -9.77 -18.52
CA ALA A 180 7.39 -10.32 -19.56
C ALA A 180 6.90 -11.66 -20.12
N ASN A 181 6.05 -12.37 -19.37
CA ASN A 181 5.55 -13.71 -19.70
C ASN A 181 4.01 -13.79 -19.65
N PRO A 182 3.27 -12.99 -20.45
CA PRO A 182 1.81 -12.91 -20.35
C PRO A 182 1.11 -14.24 -20.69
N GLY A 183 1.74 -15.11 -21.46
CA GLY A 183 1.20 -16.44 -21.80
C GLY A 183 1.23 -17.46 -20.66
N LEU A 184 1.86 -17.14 -19.52
CA LEU A 184 1.85 -18.01 -18.34
C LEU A 184 0.65 -17.76 -17.43
N GLU A 185 -0.15 -16.72 -17.68
CA GLU A 185 -1.37 -16.40 -16.93
C GLU A 185 -1.15 -16.40 -15.39
N LEU A 186 -0.03 -15.82 -14.95
CA LEU A 186 0.37 -15.83 -13.55
C LEU A 186 -0.52 -14.92 -12.69
N SER A 187 -0.90 -15.42 -11.52
CA SER A 187 -1.69 -14.75 -10.51
C SER A 187 -0.96 -14.69 -9.16
N THR A 188 -1.61 -14.15 -8.15
CA THR A 188 -1.11 -14.14 -6.77
C THR A 188 -1.03 -15.52 -6.11
N LEU A 189 -1.55 -16.59 -6.73
CA LEU A 189 -1.30 -17.96 -6.29
C LEU A 189 0.16 -18.37 -6.54
N GLU A 190 0.73 -17.91 -7.65
CA GLU A 190 2.02 -18.36 -8.15
C GLU A 190 3.21 -17.59 -7.55
N TRP A 191 2.98 -16.69 -6.58
CA TRP A 191 4.06 -15.93 -5.92
C TRP A 191 5.23 -16.81 -5.51
N SER A 192 4.95 -17.86 -4.72
CA SER A 192 5.98 -18.75 -4.17
C SER A 192 6.76 -19.48 -5.26
N GLU A 193 6.06 -19.91 -6.32
CA GLU A 193 6.67 -20.62 -7.44
C GLU A 193 7.59 -19.70 -8.25
N ILE A 194 7.13 -18.48 -8.56
CA ILE A 194 7.95 -17.47 -9.27
C ILE A 194 9.19 -17.14 -8.45
N ILE A 195 9.02 -16.88 -7.15
CA ILE A 195 10.12 -16.54 -6.25
C ILE A 195 11.15 -17.67 -6.21
N GLN A 196 10.71 -18.92 -6.03
CA GLN A 196 11.63 -20.06 -5.94
C GLN A 196 12.32 -20.37 -7.28
N SER A 197 11.57 -20.37 -8.39
CA SER A 197 12.09 -20.80 -9.69
C SER A 197 12.92 -19.73 -10.40
N GLN A 198 12.56 -18.45 -10.26
CA GLN A 198 13.19 -17.34 -11.00
C GLN A 198 14.10 -16.48 -10.12
N PHE A 199 13.80 -16.42 -8.82
CA PHE A 199 14.42 -15.47 -7.90
C PHE A 199 15.04 -16.13 -6.67
N GLY A 200 15.28 -17.45 -6.69
CA GLY A 200 15.91 -18.17 -5.58
C GLY A 200 17.33 -17.68 -5.25
N SER A 201 18.01 -17.07 -6.23
CA SER A 201 19.32 -16.41 -6.07
C SER A 201 19.23 -14.88 -6.06
N PHE A 202 18.02 -14.30 -5.97
CA PHE A 202 17.83 -12.86 -6.01
C PHE A 202 18.45 -12.21 -4.78
N VAL A 203 19.40 -11.31 -5.01
CA VAL A 203 20.04 -10.54 -3.95
C VAL A 203 19.19 -9.30 -3.71
N LEU A 204 18.49 -9.26 -2.56
CA LEU A 204 17.82 -8.04 -2.12
C LEU A 204 18.84 -6.91 -1.94
N PRO A 205 18.47 -5.64 -2.16
CA PRO A 205 19.32 -4.50 -1.81
C PRO A 205 19.83 -4.65 -0.37
N ALA A 206 21.03 -4.20 -0.04
CA ALA A 206 21.54 -4.35 1.32
C ALA A 206 20.58 -3.71 2.34
N ALA A 207 20.33 -4.40 3.45
CA ALA A 207 19.59 -3.78 4.55
C ALA A 207 20.39 -2.57 5.06
N PRO A 208 19.72 -1.46 5.46
CA PRO A 208 20.42 -0.30 5.99
C PRO A 208 21.30 -0.65 7.18
N THR A 209 22.55 -0.18 7.17
CA THR A 209 23.56 -0.47 8.21
C THR A 209 23.61 0.59 9.31
N VAL A 210 22.87 1.70 9.15
CA VAL A 210 22.79 2.78 10.13
C VAL A 210 22.08 2.28 11.38
N VAL A 211 22.62 2.61 12.55
CA VAL A 211 22.05 2.22 13.85
C VAL A 211 20.59 2.66 13.94
N ASN A 212 19.71 1.72 14.30
CA ASN A 212 18.25 1.86 14.35
C ASN A 212 17.54 2.02 13.00
N SER A 213 18.22 2.00 11.85
CA SER A 213 17.58 2.07 10.53
C SER A 213 17.09 0.70 10.05
N ASN A 214 16.00 0.70 9.31
CA ASN A 214 15.49 -0.41 8.50
C ASN A 214 15.12 0.11 7.10
N ARG A 215 14.79 -0.79 6.16
CA ARG A 215 14.47 -0.42 4.78
C ARG A 215 13.41 0.67 4.68
N ASP A 216 12.40 0.61 5.53
CA ASP A 216 11.31 1.60 5.57
C ASP A 216 11.80 2.98 6.00
N THR A 217 12.61 3.09 7.05
CA THR A 217 13.18 4.38 7.48
C THR A 217 14.15 4.94 6.44
N ALA A 218 14.95 4.10 5.78
CA ALA A 218 15.83 4.54 4.70
C ALA A 218 15.04 5.01 3.47
N ALA A 219 13.94 4.31 3.14
CA ALA A 219 13.03 4.75 2.08
C ALA A 219 12.36 6.07 2.45
N HIS A 220 11.87 6.21 3.69
CA HIS A 220 11.32 7.45 4.22
C HIS A 220 12.31 8.61 4.06
N ASP A 221 13.52 8.48 4.61
CA ASP A 221 14.53 9.55 4.61
C ASP A 221 14.99 9.93 3.19
N ARG A 222 14.95 8.99 2.25
CA ARG A 222 15.23 9.26 0.83
C ARG A 222 14.10 10.02 0.14
N LEU A 223 12.85 9.64 0.42
CA LEU A 223 11.67 10.16 -0.27
C LEU A 223 11.18 11.48 0.32
N PHE A 224 11.45 11.72 1.61
CA PHE A 224 10.93 12.85 2.39
C PHE A 224 12.04 13.52 3.24
N PRO A 225 13.03 14.15 2.59
CA PRO A 225 14.16 14.82 3.27
C PRO A 225 13.78 16.15 3.95
#